data_AF-A0A821HHQ9-F1
#
_entry.id   AF-A0A821HHQ9-F1
#
_cell.length_a   1.000
_cell.length_b   1.000
_cell.length_c   1.000
_cell.angle_alpha   90.00
_cell.angle_beta   90.00
_cell.angle_gamma   90.00
#
_symmetry.space_group_name_H-M   'P 1'
#
loop_
_entity.id
_entity.type
_entity.pdbx_description
1 polymer ?
#
loop_
_entity_poly.entity_id
_entity_poly.type
_entity_poly.pdbx_seq_one_letter_code
_entity_poly.pdbx_strand_id
1 'polypeptide(L)'
;GENLTYLHKIWDTEIINVRINRHFQSDVNLYYEYLKSLMFSQSLLINETYNDYKIWIDESVDYVCQQVYFDDNNIKLSVSRNFALGEKYFNRNWPLIDQRLAQAGCRLASLLNQLAKNRSSRKLPPNIQILFIVLFSGLAIGIFAALSVYLYKRQKNKEYDSLTPE
;
A
#
# COMPACT_ATOMS: atom_id res chain seq x y z
N GLY A 1 16.46 -13.39 -36.82
CA GLY A 1 17.74 -13.29 -36.11
C GLY A 1 17.49 -13.70 -34.68
N GLU A 2 18.33 -14.56 -34.13
CA GLU A 2 18.23 -14.95 -32.72
C GLU A 2 18.53 -13.74 -31.84
N ASN A 3 17.56 -13.32 -31.02
CA ASN A 3 17.71 -12.19 -30.11
C ASN A 3 18.32 -12.69 -28.79
N LEU A 4 19.63 -12.50 -28.65
CA LEU A 4 20.34 -12.85 -27.41
C LEU A 4 19.95 -11.88 -26.30
N THR A 5 19.57 -12.42 -25.15
CA THR A 5 19.17 -11.62 -23.98
C THR A 5 19.54 -12.36 -22.69
N TYR A 6 19.55 -11.64 -21.57
CA TYR A 6 19.81 -12.20 -20.25
C TYR A 6 18.54 -12.80 -19.64
N LEU A 7 18.69 -13.90 -18.90
CA LEU A 7 17.57 -14.58 -18.24
C LEU A 7 16.76 -13.61 -17.35
N HIS A 8 17.43 -12.71 -16.64
CA HIS A 8 16.76 -11.73 -15.79
C HIS A 8 15.82 -10.83 -16.59
N LYS A 9 16.25 -10.33 -17.76
CA LYS A 9 15.41 -9.52 -18.65
C LYS A 9 14.19 -10.29 -19.17
N ILE A 10 14.35 -11.61 -19.38
CA ILE A 10 13.24 -12.48 -19.81
C ILE A 10 12.11 -12.48 -18.77
N TRP A 11 12.48 -12.55 -17.49
CA TRP A 11 11.54 -12.51 -16.36
C TRP A 11 10.98 -11.12 -16.10
N ASP A 12 11.82 -10.09 -16.16
CA ASP A 12 11.40 -8.71 -15.88
C ASP A 12 10.42 -8.18 -16.93
N THR A 13 10.59 -8.55 -18.20
CA THR A 13 9.89 -7.88 -19.31
C THR A 13 9.43 -8.80 -20.43
N GLU A 14 10.25 -9.75 -20.90
CA GLU A 14 9.92 -10.45 -22.16
C GLU A 14 8.71 -11.37 -22.01
N ILE A 15 8.62 -12.17 -20.93
CA ILE A 15 7.45 -13.04 -20.73
C ILE A 15 6.18 -12.19 -20.58
N ILE A 16 6.25 -11.07 -19.88
CA ILE A 16 5.11 -10.15 -19.70
C ILE A 16 4.68 -9.58 -21.06
N ASN A 17 5.63 -9.08 -21.86
CA ASN A 17 5.35 -8.55 -23.18
C ASN A 17 4.73 -9.61 -24.11
N VAL A 18 5.31 -10.82 -24.13
CA VAL A 18 4.76 -11.94 -24.89
C VAL A 18 3.37 -12.33 -24.40
N ARG A 19 3.14 -12.32 -23.08
CA ARG A 19 1.84 -12.61 -22.46
C ARG A 19 0.78 -11.60 -22.89
N ILE A 20 1.07 -10.30 -22.81
CA ILE A 20 0.21 -9.19 -23.23
C ILE A 20 -0.09 -9.28 -24.73
N ASN A 21 0.93 -9.46 -25.56
CA ASN A 21 0.78 -9.52 -27.00
C ASN A 21 -0.07 -10.72 -27.45
N ARG A 22 0.18 -11.91 -26.88
CA ARG A 22 -0.50 -13.15 -27.30
C ARG A 22 -1.92 -13.30 -26.76
N HIS A 23 -2.16 -12.89 -25.52
CA HIS A 23 -3.40 -13.23 -24.81
C HIS A 23 -4.30 -12.04 -24.51
N PHE A 24 -3.76 -10.83 -24.64
CA PHE A 24 -4.48 -9.59 -24.33
C PHE A 24 -4.48 -8.62 -25.50
N GLN A 25 -4.25 -9.09 -26.73
CA GLN A 25 -4.33 -8.29 -27.96
C GLN A 25 -3.39 -7.07 -27.95
N SER A 26 -2.27 -7.17 -27.24
CA SER A 26 -1.35 -6.06 -26.97
C SER A 26 -1.95 -4.92 -26.13
N ASP A 27 -3.10 -5.13 -25.50
CA ASP A 27 -3.77 -4.19 -24.61
C ASP A 27 -3.37 -4.44 -23.15
N VAL A 28 -2.55 -3.52 -22.63
CA VAL A 28 -2.10 -3.54 -21.24
C VAL A 28 -3.25 -3.37 -20.26
N ASN A 29 -4.33 -2.67 -20.63
CA ASN A 29 -5.48 -2.47 -19.74
C ASN A 29 -6.26 -3.77 -19.56
N LEU A 30 -6.40 -4.58 -20.61
CA LEU A 30 -7.02 -5.91 -20.49
C LEU A 30 -6.19 -6.82 -19.58
N TYR A 31 -4.86 -6.76 -19.69
CA TYR A 31 -3.98 -7.51 -18.79
C TYR A 31 -4.08 -7.01 -17.34
N TYR A 32 -4.13 -5.69 -17.13
CA TYR A 32 -4.34 -5.10 -15.81
C TYR A 32 -5.67 -5.54 -15.18
N GLU A 33 -6.79 -5.47 -15.90
CA GLU A 33 -8.09 -5.90 -15.37
C GLU A 33 -8.11 -7.40 -15.06
N TYR A 34 -7.40 -8.21 -15.85
CA TYR A 34 -7.19 -9.61 -15.54
C TYR A 34 -6.41 -9.80 -14.24
N LEU A 35 -5.25 -9.15 -14.06
CA LEU A 35 -4.46 -9.25 -12.82
C LEU A 35 -5.26 -8.76 -11.61
N LYS A 36 -6.01 -7.68 -11.76
CA LYS A 36 -6.93 -7.16 -10.74
C LYS A 36 -8.01 -8.18 -10.38
N SER A 37 -8.58 -8.89 -11.35
CA SER A 37 -9.54 -9.97 -11.08
C SER A 37 -8.89 -11.13 -10.31
N LEU A 38 -7.63 -11.48 -10.63
CA LEU A 38 -6.88 -12.49 -9.88
C LEU A 38 -6.70 -12.08 -8.42
N MET A 39 -6.40 -10.82 -8.14
CA MET A 39 -6.25 -10.31 -6.77
C MET A 39 -7.51 -10.54 -5.91
N PHE A 40 -8.70 -10.52 -6.51
CA PHE A 40 -9.96 -10.79 -5.81
C PHE A 40 -10.31 -12.28 -5.67
N SER A 41 -9.51 -13.17 -6.27
CA SER A 41 -9.71 -14.61 -6.12
C SER A 41 -9.39 -15.08 -4.69
N GLN A 42 -10.27 -15.91 -4.14
CA GLN A 42 -10.23 -16.30 -2.73
C GLN A 42 -8.98 -17.13 -2.35
N SER A 43 -8.35 -17.80 -3.33
CA SER A 43 -7.11 -18.56 -3.13
C SER A 43 -5.89 -17.66 -2.89
N LEU A 44 -5.85 -16.47 -3.50
CA LEU A 44 -4.76 -15.53 -3.27
C LEU A 44 -4.97 -14.73 -1.99
N LEU A 45 -6.18 -14.34 -1.64
CA LEU A 45 -6.42 -13.46 -0.48
C LEU A 45 -6.07 -14.07 0.89
N ILE A 46 -6.16 -15.39 1.05
CA ILE A 46 -5.98 -16.07 2.35
C ILE A 46 -4.53 -16.00 2.83
N ASN A 47 -3.54 -15.91 1.93
CA ASN A 47 -2.13 -15.96 2.31
C ASN A 47 -1.43 -14.58 2.32
N GLU A 48 -2.02 -13.58 1.67
CA GLU A 48 -1.33 -12.30 1.37
C GLU A 48 -1.55 -11.18 2.40
N THR A 49 -2.26 -11.49 3.49
CA THR A 49 -2.44 -10.56 4.62
C THR A 49 -1.29 -10.60 5.62
N TYR A 50 -0.37 -11.57 5.50
CA TYR A 50 0.82 -11.67 6.34
C TYR A 50 1.95 -10.81 5.77
N ASN A 51 2.36 -9.78 6.53
CA ASN A 51 3.45 -8.88 6.14
C ASN A 51 4.80 -9.37 6.66
N ASP A 52 5.16 -10.61 6.31
CA ASP A 52 6.50 -11.14 6.56
C ASP A 52 7.26 -11.28 5.25
N TYR A 53 8.24 -10.39 5.06
CA TYR A 53 9.09 -10.37 3.87
C TYR A 53 9.93 -11.64 3.73
N LYS A 54 10.19 -12.39 4.82
CA LYS A 54 10.92 -13.65 4.75
C LYS A 54 10.14 -14.69 3.95
N ILE A 55 8.84 -14.78 4.18
CA ILE A 55 7.94 -15.65 3.41
C ILE A 55 7.99 -15.28 1.93
N TRP A 56 7.98 -13.98 1.61
CA TRP A 56 8.02 -13.51 0.22
C TRP A 56 9.34 -13.85 -0.47
N ILE A 57 10.45 -13.77 0.26
CA ILE A 57 11.78 -14.17 -0.22
C ILE A 57 11.84 -15.68 -0.44
N ASP A 58 11.42 -16.48 0.54
CA ASP A 58 11.45 -17.94 0.48
C ASP A 58 10.62 -18.44 -0.70
N GLU A 59 9.42 -17.89 -0.90
CA GLU A 59 8.57 -18.14 -2.06
C GLU A 59 9.24 -17.84 -3.41
N SER A 60 9.99 -16.74 -3.51
CA SER A 60 10.74 -16.39 -4.72
C SER A 60 11.90 -17.35 -4.94
N VAL A 61 12.67 -17.66 -3.89
CA VAL A 61 13.85 -18.54 -3.98
C VAL A 61 13.45 -19.96 -4.35
N ASP A 62 12.40 -20.50 -3.74
CA ASP A 62 11.91 -21.85 -4.04
C ASP A 62 11.61 -22.02 -5.53
N TYR A 63 10.88 -21.05 -6.10
CA TYR A 63 10.51 -21.13 -7.50
C TYR A 63 11.70 -20.93 -8.45
N VAL A 64 12.59 -20.01 -8.10
CA VAL A 64 13.82 -19.77 -8.86
C VAL A 64 14.64 -21.04 -8.96
N CYS A 65 14.82 -21.74 -7.85
CA CYS A 65 15.58 -22.99 -7.79
C CYS A 65 14.91 -24.13 -8.55
N GLN A 66 13.57 -24.21 -8.52
CA GLN A 66 12.84 -25.34 -9.11
C GLN A 66 12.58 -25.17 -10.62
N GLN A 67 12.47 -23.93 -11.12
CA GLN A 67 11.89 -23.72 -12.45
C GLN A 67 12.59 -22.69 -13.34
N VAL A 68 13.05 -21.56 -12.77
CA VAL A 68 13.59 -20.44 -13.56
C VAL A 68 14.82 -20.87 -14.37
N TYR A 69 15.69 -21.67 -13.76
CA TYR A 69 16.97 -22.07 -14.33
C TYR A 69 16.93 -23.37 -15.14
N PHE A 70 15.79 -23.73 -15.72
CA PHE A 70 15.66 -24.92 -16.59
C PHE A 70 15.07 -24.53 -17.95
N ASP A 71 15.62 -25.07 -19.04
CA ASP A 71 15.11 -24.81 -20.39
C ASP A 71 13.81 -25.60 -20.72
N ASP A 72 13.45 -25.64 -22.01
CA ASP A 72 12.32 -26.41 -22.56
C ASP A 72 12.48 -27.93 -22.41
N ASN A 73 13.72 -28.42 -22.25
CA ASN A 73 14.09 -29.83 -22.14
C ASN A 73 14.47 -30.22 -20.70
N ASN A 74 14.17 -29.36 -19.71
CA ASN A 74 14.58 -29.52 -18.31
C ASN A 74 16.09 -29.62 -18.10
N ILE A 75 16.88 -29.01 -18.99
CA ILE A 75 18.33 -28.87 -18.83
C ILE A 75 18.59 -27.62 -17.99
N LYS A 76 19.43 -27.76 -16.97
CA LYS A 76 19.84 -26.64 -16.13
C LYS A 76 20.62 -25.62 -16.95
N LEU A 77 20.15 -24.37 -16.94
CA LEU A 77 20.81 -23.24 -17.58
C LEU A 77 22.17 -23.00 -16.92
N SER A 78 23.16 -22.63 -17.73
CA SER A 78 24.50 -22.30 -17.27
C SER A 78 24.99 -21.01 -17.92
N VAL A 79 25.81 -20.24 -17.20
CA VAL A 79 26.41 -19.01 -17.75
C VAL A 79 27.40 -19.27 -18.89
N SER A 80 27.81 -20.53 -19.09
CA SER A 80 28.85 -20.91 -20.06
C SER A 80 28.35 -21.13 -21.49
N ARG A 81 27.03 -21.15 -21.71
CA ARG A 81 26.42 -21.48 -23.01
C ARG A 81 25.14 -20.69 -23.23
N ASN A 82 24.81 -20.48 -24.50
CA ASN A 82 23.51 -19.95 -24.90
C ASN A 82 22.46 -21.07 -24.86
N PHE A 83 21.24 -20.72 -24.48
CA PHE A 83 20.10 -21.62 -24.44
C PHE A 83 18.93 -21.01 -25.21
N ALA A 84 18.19 -21.86 -25.91
CA ALA A 84 16.94 -21.46 -26.54
C ALA A 84 15.79 -21.70 -25.56
N LEU A 85 15.13 -20.62 -25.12
CA LEU A 85 13.92 -20.69 -24.31
C LEU A 85 12.72 -20.53 -25.24
N GLY A 86 11.89 -21.56 -25.29
CA GLY A 86 10.81 -21.67 -26.25
C GLY A 86 9.43 -21.58 -25.60
N GLU A 87 8.47 -22.15 -26.31
CA GLU A 87 7.07 -22.15 -25.91
C GLU A 87 6.84 -22.93 -24.61
N LYS A 88 7.60 -24.00 -24.35
CA LYS A 88 7.45 -24.75 -23.09
C LYS A 88 7.91 -23.90 -21.91
N TYR A 89 9.05 -23.21 -22.03
CA TYR A 89 9.50 -22.27 -21.00
C TYR A 89 8.47 -21.18 -20.78
N PHE A 90 7.96 -20.54 -21.83
CA PHE A 90 6.95 -19.51 -21.71
C PHE A 90 5.69 -20.03 -20.99
N ASN A 91 5.09 -21.13 -21.47
CA ASN A 91 3.85 -21.70 -20.94
C ASN A 91 3.97 -22.16 -19.48
N ARG A 92 5.15 -22.63 -19.08
CA ARG A 92 5.43 -23.03 -17.70
C ARG A 92 5.51 -21.83 -16.74
N ASN A 93 6.05 -20.70 -17.21
CA ASN A 93 6.43 -19.58 -16.36
C ASN A 93 5.42 -18.41 -16.32
N TRP A 94 4.68 -18.14 -17.42
CA TRP A 94 3.73 -17.00 -17.41
C TRP A 94 2.65 -17.09 -16.33
N PRO A 95 2.08 -18.27 -15.95
CA PRO A 95 1.03 -18.32 -14.92
C PRO A 95 1.56 -17.88 -13.56
N LEU A 96 2.82 -18.21 -13.24
CA LEU A 96 3.44 -17.74 -12.01
C LEU A 96 3.67 -16.24 -12.06
N ILE A 97 4.15 -15.69 -13.17
CA ILE A 97 4.36 -14.24 -13.27
C ILE A 97 3.05 -13.49 -13.01
N ASP A 98 1.94 -13.95 -13.61
CA ASP A 98 0.59 -13.41 -13.35
C ASP A 98 0.24 -13.50 -11.84
N GLN A 99 0.49 -14.65 -11.21
CA GLN A 99 0.29 -14.84 -9.77
C GLN A 99 1.15 -13.88 -8.93
N ARG A 100 2.45 -13.75 -9.21
CA ARG A 100 3.40 -12.94 -8.43
C ARG A 100 3.08 -11.46 -8.52
N LEU A 101 2.67 -10.99 -9.69
CA LEU A 101 2.21 -9.62 -9.88
C LEU A 101 0.95 -9.33 -9.04
N ALA A 102 -0.03 -10.24 -9.04
CA ALA A 102 -1.23 -10.12 -8.22
C ALA A 102 -0.91 -10.15 -6.71
N GLN A 103 -0.06 -11.08 -6.26
CA GLN A 103 0.39 -11.18 -4.87
C GLN A 103 1.10 -9.89 -4.42
N ALA A 104 2.02 -9.36 -5.23
CA ALA A 104 2.72 -8.12 -4.92
C ALA A 104 1.76 -6.94 -4.75
N GLY A 105 0.72 -6.84 -5.59
CA GLY A 105 -0.34 -5.84 -5.45
C GLY A 105 -1.09 -5.95 -4.11
N CYS A 106 -1.50 -7.17 -3.73
CA CYS A 106 -2.18 -7.42 -2.46
C CYS A 106 -1.28 -7.11 -1.24
N ARG A 107 -0.03 -7.57 -1.26
CA ARG A 107 0.97 -7.32 -0.21
C ARG A 107 1.23 -5.82 -0.02
N LEU A 108 1.42 -5.10 -1.12
CA LEU A 108 1.63 -3.65 -1.08
C LEU A 108 0.42 -2.93 -0.49
N ALA A 109 -0.79 -3.28 -0.94
CA ALA A 109 -2.03 -2.71 -0.38
C ALA A 109 -2.16 -2.99 1.12
N SER A 110 -1.85 -4.22 1.57
CA SER A 110 -1.83 -4.60 2.99
C SER A 110 -0.84 -3.76 3.80
N LEU A 111 0.40 -3.63 3.32
CA LEU A 111 1.43 -2.79 3.94
C LEU A 111 0.98 -1.32 4.08
N LEU A 112 0.44 -0.74 3.01
CA LEU A 112 -0.04 0.63 3.00
C LEU A 112 -1.20 0.83 4.00
N ASN A 113 -2.14 -0.12 4.05
CA ASN A 113 -3.24 -0.10 5.02
C ASN A 113 -2.74 -0.16 6.47
N GLN A 114 -1.74 -0.99 6.76
CA GLN A 114 -1.13 -1.07 8.09
C GLN A 114 -0.41 0.24 8.44
N LEU A 115 0.36 0.81 7.52
CA LEU A 115 1.03 2.10 7.72
C LEU A 115 0.01 3.23 7.99
N ALA A 116 -1.09 3.26 7.24
CA ALA A 116 -2.17 4.24 7.46
C ALA A 116 -2.84 4.07 8.83
N LYS A 117 -3.14 2.82 9.24
CA LYS A 117 -3.70 2.52 10.56
C LYS A 117 -2.77 2.93 11.69
N ASN A 118 -1.46 2.65 11.55
CA ASN A 118 -0.44 3.01 12.54
C ASN A 118 -0.23 4.53 12.65
N ARG A 119 -0.47 5.30 11.58
CA ARG A 119 -0.50 6.77 11.66
C ARG A 119 -1.75 7.27 12.39
N SER A 120 -2.92 6.69 12.09
CA SER A 120 -4.20 7.04 12.74
C SER A 120 -4.23 6.69 14.24
N SER A 121 -3.53 5.64 14.66
CA SER A 121 -3.43 5.22 16.06
C SER A 121 -2.50 6.07 16.93
N ARG A 122 -1.71 6.99 16.34
CA ARG A 122 -1.00 8.06 17.09
C ARG A 122 -1.97 9.14 17.57
N LYS A 123 -3.09 8.75 18.19
CA LYS A 123 -3.89 9.66 19.01
C LYS A 123 -3.02 10.08 20.20
N LEU A 124 -3.07 11.36 20.58
CA LEU A 124 -2.37 11.82 21.78
C LEU A 124 -2.79 10.94 22.96
N PRO A 125 -1.86 10.56 23.86
CA PRO A 125 -2.20 9.74 25.02
C PRO A 125 -3.38 10.35 25.79
N PRO A 126 -4.27 9.53 26.39
CA PRO A 126 -5.48 10.00 27.07
C PRO A 126 -5.21 11.13 28.05
N ASN A 127 -4.07 11.06 28.76
CA ASN A 127 -3.64 12.07 29.72
C ASN A 127 -3.42 13.45 29.09
N ILE A 128 -2.91 13.51 27.86
CA ILE A 128 -2.69 14.77 27.14
C ILE A 128 -4.03 15.31 26.61
N GLN A 129 -4.94 14.44 26.17
CA GLN A 129 -6.28 14.87 25.76
C GLN A 129 -7.05 15.49 26.93
N ILE A 130 -7.00 14.86 28.12
CA ILE A 130 -7.61 15.37 29.35
C ILE A 130 -6.99 16.72 29.74
N LEU A 131 -5.66 16.86 29.66
CA LEU A 131 -4.97 18.11 29.95
C LEU A 131 -5.47 19.25 29.06
N PHE A 132 -5.62 19.03 27.75
CA PHE A 132 -6.17 20.03 26.84
C PHE A 132 -7.61 20.39 27.20
N ILE A 133 -8.46 19.41 27.50
CA ILE A 133 -9.86 19.67 27.90
C ILE A 133 -9.93 20.52 29.18
N VAL A 134 -9.11 20.20 30.19
CA VAL A 134 -9.04 20.99 31.44
C VAL A 134 -8.52 22.41 31.19
N LEU A 135 -7.48 22.57 30.37
CA LEU A 135 -6.95 23.89 30.02
C LEU A 135 -7.98 24.75 29.29
N PHE A 136 -8.66 24.20 28.27
CA PHE A 136 -9.66 24.92 27.50
C PHE A 136 -10.89 25.28 28.32
N SER A 137 -11.38 24.35 29.16
CA SER A 137 -12.51 24.62 30.05
C SER A 137 -12.18 25.68 31.09
N GLY A 138 -11.00 25.63 31.72
CA GLY A 138 -10.56 26.65 32.67
C GLY A 138 -10.45 28.04 32.01
N LEU A 139 -9.91 28.10 30.80
CA LEU A 139 -9.77 29.34 30.04
C LEU A 139 -11.13 29.92 29.63
N ALA A 140 -12.07 29.07 29.22
CA ALA A 140 -13.45 29.49 28.91
C ALA A 140 -14.19 30.05 30.14
N ILE A 141 -14.06 29.38 31.30
CA ILE A 141 -14.64 29.86 32.56
C ILE A 141 -14.04 31.23 32.95
N GLY A 142 -12.72 31.39 32.83
CA GLY A 142 -12.04 32.64 33.12
C GLY A 142 -12.50 33.79 32.23
N ILE A 143 -12.64 33.56 30.92
CA ILE A 143 -13.18 34.55 29.98
C ILE A 143 -14.62 34.91 30.35
N PHE A 144 -15.46 33.92 30.64
CA PHE A 144 -16.87 34.15 30.98
C PHE A 144 -16.99 34.99 32.25
N ALA A 145 -16.24 34.65 33.31
CA ALA A 145 -16.23 35.41 34.56
C ALA A 145 -15.75 36.86 34.33
N ALA A 146 -14.68 37.06 33.56
CA ALA A 146 -14.19 38.40 33.24
C ALA A 146 -15.22 39.22 32.45
N LEU A 147 -15.90 38.61 31.48
CA LEU A 147 -16.98 39.26 30.73
C LEU A 147 -18.17 39.60 31.63
N SER A 148 -18.59 38.70 32.51
CA SER A 148 -19.66 38.97 33.48
C SER A 148 -19.33 40.15 34.39
N VAL A 149 -18.10 40.19 34.92
CA VAL A 149 -17.62 41.31 35.77
C VAL A 149 -17.56 42.62 34.96
N TYR A 150 -17.05 42.57 33.72
CA TYR A 150 -16.98 43.73 32.85
C TYR A 150 -18.38 44.29 32.52
N LEU A 151 -19.32 43.43 32.16
CA LEU A 151 -20.70 43.81 31.84
C LEU A 151 -21.42 44.38 33.07
N TYR A 152 -21.24 43.76 34.23
CA TYR A 152 -21.79 44.25 35.50
C TYR A 152 -21.26 45.65 35.84
N LYS A 153 -19.94 45.86 35.74
CA LYS A 153 -19.33 47.19 35.97
C LYS A 153 -19.85 48.22 34.97
N ARG A 154 -19.99 47.86 33.70
CA ARG A 154 -20.53 48.73 32.66
C ARG A 154 -21.98 49.14 32.91
N GLN A 155 -22.83 48.23 33.39
CA GLN A 155 -24.22 48.54 33.75
C GLN A 155 -24.29 49.52 34.93
N LYS A 156 -23.52 49.26 35.99
CA LYS A 156 -23.48 50.15 37.17
C LYS A 156 -23.01 51.56 36.83
N ASN A 157 -22.00 51.69 35.97
CA ASN A 157 -21.53 52.99 35.51
C ASN A 157 -22.62 53.75 34.73
N LYS A 158 -23.37 53.07 33.84
CA LYS A 158 -24.50 53.69 33.12
C LYS A 158 -25.62 54.15 34.07
N GLU A 159 -25.90 53.38 35.12
CA GLU A 159 -26.90 53.74 36.13
C GLU A 159 -26.44 54.98 36.91
N TYR A 160 -25.17 55.02 37.33
CA TYR A 160 -24.59 56.19 37.99
C TYR A 160 -24.65 57.45 37.11
N ASP A 161 -24.24 57.35 35.84
CA ASP A 161 -24.28 58.47 34.88
C ASP A 161 -25.72 58.95 34.61
N SER A 162 -26.73 58.07 34.71
CA SER A 162 -28.15 58.46 34.58
C SER A 162 -28.75 59.14 35.83
N LEU A 163 -28.12 58.97 36.98
CA LEU A 163 -28.52 59.57 38.27
C LEU A 163 -27.85 60.92 38.54
N THR A 164 -26.81 61.27 37.77
CA THR A 164 -26.17 62.59 37.76
C THR A 164 -26.21 63.19 36.35
N PRO A 165 -27.38 63.67 35.88
CA PRO A 165 -27.41 64.52 34.70
C PRO A 165 -26.78 65.88 35.05
N GLU A 166 -25.82 66.34 34.25
CA GLU A 166 -25.38 67.75 34.24
C GLU A 166 -26.54 68.68 33.87
#